data_AF-A0A2M7KHP5-F1
#
_entry.id   AF-A0A2M7KHP5-F1
#
_cell.length_a   1.000
_cell.length_b   1.000
_cell.length_c   1.000
_cell.angle_alpha   90.00
_cell.angle_beta   90.00
_cell.angle_gamma   90.00
#
_symmetry.space_group_name_H-M   'P 1'
#
loop_
_entity.id
_entity.type
_entity.pdbx_description
1 polymer ?
#
loop_
_entity_poly.entity_id
_entity_poly.type
_entity_poly.pdbx_seq_one_letter_code
_entity_poly.pdbx_strand_id
1 'polypeptide(L)'
;VAAEAGFGTVDVSEVDFQSEVAPPLAEFDSDEPDSFETVASWRRTTCEQALYYRDHRDELVGQYHDGYVYLQDNRVIWHGPDPNNLGVSRRVLSGYRKDRALWLKKIEPEEREGEHFDVYEGILDQLRKV
;
A
#
# COMPACT_ATOMS: atom_id res chain seq x y z
N VAL A 1 -7.98 -25.56 -2.02
CA VAL A 1 -8.03 -25.87 -0.58
C VAL A 1 -9.44 -26.09 -0.04
N ALA A 2 -10.38 -25.12 -0.07
CA ALA A 2 -11.74 -25.33 0.47
C ALA A 2 -12.61 -26.30 -0.36
N ALA A 3 -12.62 -26.15 -1.69
CA ALA A 3 -13.35 -27.06 -2.59
C ALA A 3 -12.74 -28.46 -2.66
N GLU A 4 -11.41 -28.56 -2.68
CA GLU A 4 -10.70 -29.86 -2.72
C GLU A 4 -10.87 -30.68 -1.42
N ALA A 5 -11.17 -30.01 -0.30
CA ALA A 5 -11.43 -30.66 0.99
C ALA A 5 -12.93 -30.83 1.29
N GLY A 6 -13.82 -30.53 0.32
CA GLY A 6 -15.26 -30.78 0.44
C GLY A 6 -16.05 -29.77 1.29
N PHE A 7 -15.49 -28.59 1.57
CA PHE A 7 -16.14 -27.56 2.40
C PHE A 7 -17.02 -26.56 1.62
N GLY A 8 -17.24 -26.78 0.32
CA GLY A 8 -18.10 -25.94 -0.51
C GLY A 8 -17.66 -25.91 -1.97
N THR A 9 -18.55 -25.48 -2.85
CA THR A 9 -18.26 -25.32 -4.28
C THR A 9 -17.52 -24.00 -4.57
N VAL A 10 -16.68 -24.02 -5.60
CA VAL A 10 -16.06 -22.81 -6.18
C VAL A 10 -16.81 -22.35 -7.43
N ASP A 11 -17.76 -23.13 -7.92
CA ASP A 11 -18.64 -22.73 -9.00
C ASP A 11 -19.72 -21.80 -8.43
N VAL A 12 -19.66 -20.53 -8.79
CA VAL A 12 -20.61 -19.51 -8.33
C VAL A 12 -22.05 -19.87 -8.71
N SER A 13 -22.27 -20.62 -9.79
CA SER A 13 -23.60 -21.05 -10.21
C SER A 13 -24.21 -22.12 -9.31
N GLU A 14 -23.39 -22.81 -8.51
CA GLU A 14 -23.81 -23.82 -7.53
C GLU A 14 -24.00 -23.23 -6.13
N VAL A 15 -23.67 -21.94 -5.92
CA VAL A 15 -23.87 -21.26 -4.63
C VAL A 15 -25.33 -20.85 -4.48
N ASP A 16 -26.06 -21.52 -3.58
CA ASP A 16 -27.40 -21.13 -3.15
C ASP A 16 -27.32 -19.94 -2.17
N PHE A 17 -27.13 -18.74 -2.72
CA PHE A 17 -27.13 -17.51 -1.93
C PHE A 17 -28.56 -17.13 -1.54
N GLN A 18 -28.86 -17.20 -0.26
CA GLN A 18 -30.13 -16.76 0.33
C GLN A 18 -29.88 -15.58 1.26
N SER A 19 -30.65 -14.51 1.09
CA SER A 19 -30.60 -13.33 1.95
C SER A 19 -31.94 -13.16 2.65
N GLU A 20 -31.90 -12.91 3.96
CA GLU A 20 -33.08 -12.57 4.76
C GLU A 20 -33.61 -11.15 4.47
N VAL A 21 -32.82 -10.35 3.76
CA VAL A 21 -33.12 -8.96 3.39
C VAL A 21 -33.04 -8.75 1.89
N ALA A 22 -33.97 -7.98 1.34
CA ALA A 22 -33.99 -7.61 -0.07
C ALA A 22 -33.14 -6.34 -0.32
N PRO A 23 -32.32 -6.29 -1.39
CA PRO A 23 -31.60 -5.08 -1.74
C PRO A 23 -32.56 -3.96 -2.21
N PRO A 24 -32.15 -2.68 -2.10
CA PRO A 24 -30.87 -2.23 -1.56
C PRO A 24 -30.83 -2.30 -0.03
N LEU A 25 -29.68 -2.73 0.50
CA LEU A 25 -29.36 -2.48 1.91
C LEU A 25 -29.28 -0.97 2.12
N ALA A 26 -29.48 -0.50 3.36
CA ALA A 26 -29.43 0.92 3.71
C ALA A 26 -28.21 1.63 3.12
N GLU A 27 -28.27 2.95 2.97
CA GLU A 27 -27.13 3.75 2.50
C GLU A 27 -25.92 3.46 3.40
N PHE A 28 -24.91 2.83 2.81
CA PHE A 28 -23.61 2.67 3.43
C PHE A 28 -22.74 3.82 2.95
N ASP A 29 -22.34 4.68 3.89
CA ASP A 29 -21.30 5.66 3.67
C ASP A 29 -20.14 5.35 4.61
N SER A 30 -18.91 5.58 4.16
CA SER A 30 -17.74 5.37 4.99
C SER A 30 -17.50 6.61 5.83
N ASP A 31 -17.26 6.43 7.14
CA ASP A 31 -16.73 7.54 7.93
C ASP A 31 -15.36 7.93 7.36
N GLU A 32 -15.23 9.17 6.87
CA GLU A 32 -13.98 9.78 6.42
C GLU A 32 -13.39 10.63 7.56
N PRO A 33 -12.59 10.05 8.48
CA PRO A 33 -12.07 10.79 9.64
C PRO A 33 -10.99 11.81 9.26
N ASP A 34 -10.34 11.64 8.11
CA ASP A 34 -9.25 12.48 7.61
C ASP A 34 -9.76 13.39 6.49
N SER A 35 -9.24 14.61 6.42
CA SER A 35 -9.65 15.57 5.39
C SER A 35 -9.22 15.10 3.99
N PHE A 36 -9.94 15.58 2.97
CA PHE A 36 -9.57 15.37 1.58
C PHE A 36 -8.12 15.77 1.30
N GLU A 37 -7.64 16.92 1.83
CA GLU A 37 -6.27 17.37 1.61
C GLU A 37 -5.25 16.40 2.23
N THR A 38 -5.56 15.82 3.39
CA THR A 38 -4.70 14.85 4.08
C THR A 38 -4.58 13.57 3.24
N VAL A 39 -5.71 13.03 2.79
CA VAL A 39 -5.74 11.83 1.94
C VAL A 39 -5.04 12.09 0.60
N ALA A 40 -5.28 13.25 -0.02
CA ALA A 40 -4.61 13.65 -1.26
C ALA A 40 -3.09 13.79 -1.08
N SER A 41 -2.63 14.34 0.06
CA SER A 41 -1.21 14.42 0.41
C SER A 41 -0.59 13.03 0.56
N TRP A 42 -1.25 12.10 1.26
CA TRP A 42 -0.79 10.72 1.39
C TRP A 42 -0.69 10.01 0.04
N ARG A 43 -1.71 10.13 -0.81
CA ARG A 43 -1.69 9.55 -2.15
C ARG A 43 -0.53 10.09 -2.97
N ARG A 44 -0.39 11.43 -3.02
CA ARG A 44 0.70 12.10 -3.74
C ARG A 44 2.07 11.62 -3.25
N THR A 45 2.30 11.67 -1.95
CA THR A 45 3.62 11.35 -1.37
C THR A 45 3.95 9.87 -1.47
N THR A 46 2.97 8.97 -1.34
CA THR A 46 3.15 7.54 -1.64
C THR A 46 3.68 7.35 -3.06
N CYS A 47 3.03 8.00 -4.04
CA CYS A 47 3.44 7.90 -5.44
C CYS A 47 4.83 8.48 -5.69
N GLU A 48 5.10 9.67 -5.17
CA GLU A 48 6.43 10.31 -5.29
C GLU A 48 7.55 9.42 -4.74
N GLN A 49 7.32 8.73 -3.62
CA GLN A 49 8.30 7.86 -2.99
C GLN A 49 8.52 6.56 -3.76
N ALA A 50 7.46 5.97 -4.31
CA ALA A 50 7.57 4.80 -5.17
C ALA A 50 8.37 5.11 -6.44
N LEU A 51 8.11 6.26 -7.06
CA LEU A 51 8.85 6.72 -8.24
C LEU A 51 10.29 7.11 -7.89
N TYR A 52 10.52 7.69 -6.71
CA TYR A 52 11.87 7.91 -6.21
C TYR A 52 12.65 6.60 -6.07
N TYR A 53 12.05 5.55 -5.50
CA TYR A 53 12.66 4.23 -5.43
C TYR A 53 12.99 3.68 -6.81
N ARG A 54 12.07 3.76 -7.78
CA ARG A 54 12.30 3.31 -9.15
C ARG A 54 13.53 4.01 -9.75
N ASP A 55 13.60 5.32 -9.59
CA ASP A 55 14.64 6.14 -10.21
C ASP A 55 16.01 6.02 -9.50
N HIS A 56 16.04 5.59 -8.23
CA HIS A 56 17.26 5.42 -7.41
C HIS A 56 17.48 3.97 -6.98
N ARG A 57 16.91 3.02 -7.72
CA ARG A 57 16.84 1.62 -7.31
C ARG A 57 18.21 1.01 -7.09
N ASP A 58 19.14 1.26 -8.00
CA ASP A 58 20.48 0.67 -7.94
C ASP A 58 21.26 1.15 -6.70
N GLU A 59 21.10 2.42 -6.33
CA GLU A 59 21.69 2.99 -5.12
C GLU A 59 21.09 2.36 -3.85
N LEU A 60 19.76 2.27 -3.80
CA LEU A 60 19.03 1.71 -2.65
C LEU A 60 19.32 0.22 -2.47
N VAL A 61 19.40 -0.54 -3.58
CA VAL A 61 19.79 -1.96 -3.57
C VAL A 61 21.23 -2.13 -3.10
N GLY A 62 22.16 -1.28 -3.57
CA GLY A 62 23.55 -1.32 -3.14
C GLY A 62 23.74 -1.03 -1.65
N GLN A 63 22.91 -0.15 -1.08
CA GLN A 63 23.04 0.29 0.32
C GLN A 63 22.26 -0.58 1.33
N TYR A 64 21.08 -1.07 0.95
CA TYR A 64 20.12 -1.70 1.88
C TYR A 64 19.76 -3.14 1.49
N HIS A 65 20.71 -3.86 0.87
CA HIS A 65 20.55 -5.22 0.34
C HIS A 65 19.79 -6.18 1.26
N ASP A 66 18.99 -7.05 0.65
CA ASP A 66 18.29 -8.20 1.27
C ASP A 66 17.43 -7.86 2.50
N GLY A 67 16.99 -6.61 2.61
CA GLY A 67 16.18 -6.11 3.70
C GLY A 67 14.93 -5.37 3.21
N TYR A 68 14.33 -4.62 4.13
CA TYR A 68 13.22 -3.73 3.87
C TYR A 68 13.62 -2.31 4.19
N VAL A 69 13.00 -1.35 3.51
CA VAL A 69 13.11 0.07 3.83
C VAL A 69 11.73 0.68 4.00
N TYR A 70 11.65 1.67 4.89
CA TYR A 70 10.59 2.67 4.87
C TYR A 70 11.15 3.97 4.30
N LEU A 71 10.54 4.45 3.22
CA LEU A 71 10.78 5.79 2.69
C LEU A 71 9.76 6.78 3.27
N GLN A 72 10.26 7.95 3.68
CA GLN A 72 9.45 9.14 3.93
C GLN A 72 10.13 10.38 3.32
N ASP A 73 9.43 11.14 2.49
CA ASP A 73 9.97 12.30 1.76
C ASP A 73 11.30 11.97 1.05
N ASN A 74 11.31 10.86 0.30
CA ASN A 74 12.45 10.37 -0.48
C ASN A 74 13.71 10.07 0.37
N ARG A 75 13.52 9.77 1.65
CA ARG A 75 14.61 9.36 2.56
C ARG A 75 14.28 8.05 3.24
N VAL A 76 15.27 7.16 3.34
CA VAL A 76 15.16 5.95 4.15
C VAL A 76 15.16 6.36 5.62
N ILE A 77 14.01 6.23 6.27
CA ILE A 77 13.86 6.55 7.69
C ILE A 77 13.97 5.32 8.58
N TRP A 78 13.89 4.13 7.98
CA TRP A 78 14.13 2.86 8.67
C TRP A 78 14.56 1.80 7.65
N HIS A 79 15.44 0.90 8.07
CA HIS A 79 15.81 -0.31 7.33
C HIS A 79 15.95 -1.49 8.28
N GLY A 80 15.67 -2.71 7.81
CA GLY A 80 15.83 -3.91 8.61
C GLY A 80 15.33 -5.18 7.93
N PRO A 81 15.59 -6.35 8.54
CA PRO A 81 15.22 -7.65 7.95
C PRO A 81 13.74 -8.00 8.09
N ASP A 82 13.03 -7.39 9.05
CA ASP A 82 11.62 -7.67 9.33
C ASP A 82 10.83 -6.36 9.57
N PRO A 83 9.95 -5.95 8.64
CA PRO A 83 9.14 -4.73 8.77
C PRO A 83 8.01 -4.88 9.79
N ASN A 84 7.76 -6.07 10.33
CA ASN A 84 6.80 -6.27 11.42
C ASN A 84 7.43 -5.98 12.79
N ASN A 85 8.75 -6.05 12.90
CA ASN A 85 9.49 -5.83 14.14
C ASN A 85 10.33 -4.55 14.07
N LEU A 86 9.65 -3.40 13.96
CA LEU A 86 10.27 -2.08 13.84
C LEU A 86 10.97 -1.60 15.13
N GLY A 87 10.68 -2.21 16.28
CA GLY A 87 11.06 -1.71 17.61
C GLY A 87 10.33 -0.44 18.07
N VAL A 88 9.62 0.24 17.15
CA VAL A 88 8.78 1.42 17.41
C VAL A 88 7.49 1.36 16.59
N SER A 89 6.46 2.08 17.02
CA SER A 89 5.23 2.22 16.20
C SER A 89 5.52 2.99 14.91
N ARG A 90 4.85 2.61 13.80
CA ARG A 90 4.84 3.38 12.54
C ARG A 90 4.40 4.83 12.73
N ARG A 91 3.52 5.09 13.72
CA ARG A 91 3.12 6.44 14.09
C ARG A 91 4.29 7.21 14.70
N VAL A 92 5.15 6.58 15.49
CA VAL A 92 6.35 7.25 16.01
C VAL A 92 7.35 7.45 14.87
N LEU A 93 7.52 6.45 14.01
CA LEU A 93 8.42 6.47 12.87
C LEU A 93 8.10 7.59 11.87
N SER A 94 6.81 7.85 11.60
CA SER A 94 6.38 8.98 10.75
C SER A 94 6.71 10.37 11.33
N GLY A 95 7.15 10.42 12.59
CA GLY A 95 7.48 11.65 13.31
C GLY A 95 6.36 12.68 13.30
N TYR A 96 6.73 13.94 13.11
CA TYR A 96 5.81 15.08 12.98
C TYR A 96 5.13 15.19 11.61
N ARG A 97 5.54 14.38 10.62
CA ARG A 97 5.09 14.44 9.23
C ARG A 97 3.90 13.51 9.02
N LYS A 98 2.80 13.81 9.70
CA LYS A 98 1.60 12.96 9.71
C LYS A 98 0.86 12.96 8.38
N ASP A 99 1.02 14.02 7.60
CA ASP A 99 0.47 14.24 6.26
C ASP A 99 1.34 13.64 5.14
N ARG A 100 2.48 13.00 5.48
CA ARG A 100 3.42 12.39 4.54
C ARG A 100 3.42 10.88 4.71
N ALA A 101 3.14 10.15 3.63
CA ALA A 101 3.00 8.71 3.68
C ALA A 101 4.35 8.02 3.96
N LEU A 102 4.29 6.85 4.61
CA LEU A 102 5.41 5.93 4.68
C LEU A 102 5.26 4.89 3.57
N TRP A 103 6.28 4.74 2.72
CA TRP A 103 6.29 3.73 1.67
C TRP A 103 7.23 2.59 2.05
N LEU A 104 6.69 1.38 2.23
CA LEU A 104 7.45 0.18 2.56
C LEU A 104 7.88 -0.51 1.27
N LYS A 105 9.14 -0.94 1.19
CA LYS A 105 9.60 -1.79 0.09
C LYS A 105 10.62 -2.81 0.54
N LYS A 106 10.54 -4.01 -0.03
CA LYS A 106 11.59 -5.00 0.04
C LYS A 106 12.68 -4.67 -0.98
N ILE A 107 13.92 -4.59 -0.51
CA ILE A 107 15.09 -4.28 -1.31
C ILE A 107 15.71 -5.58 -1.80
N GLU A 108 15.47 -5.91 -3.06
CA GLU A 108 16.08 -7.06 -3.71
C GLU A 108 16.51 -6.73 -5.16
N PRO A 109 17.68 -7.21 -5.63
CA PRO A 109 18.20 -6.87 -6.95
C PRO A 109 17.34 -7.32 -8.12
N GLU A 110 16.54 -8.38 -7.97
CA GLU A 110 15.71 -8.91 -9.06
C GLU A 110 14.29 -8.34 -9.14
N GLU A 111 13.82 -7.58 -8.13
CA GLU A 111 12.44 -7.04 -8.07
C GLU A 111 11.38 -8.12 -8.41
N ARG A 112 11.28 -9.16 -7.58
CA ARG A 112 10.41 -10.30 -7.88
C ARG A 112 8.94 -10.00 -7.55
N GLU A 113 8.68 -8.95 -6.78
CA GLU A 113 7.34 -8.47 -6.45
C GLU A 113 6.59 -7.97 -7.70
N GLY A 114 7.29 -7.47 -8.72
CA GLY A 114 6.68 -7.00 -9.96
C GLY A 114 5.91 -5.69 -9.76
N GLU A 115 6.55 -4.72 -9.10
CA GLU A 115 5.91 -3.44 -8.78
C GLU A 115 5.43 -2.69 -10.03
N HIS A 116 4.15 -2.32 -10.04
CA HIS A 116 3.50 -1.62 -11.16
C HIS A 116 3.64 -0.10 -11.01
N PHE A 117 4.78 0.44 -11.45
CA PHE A 117 5.07 1.87 -11.28
C PHE A 117 4.15 2.82 -12.05
N ASP A 118 3.55 2.34 -13.15
CA ASP A 118 2.59 3.06 -13.98
C ASP A 118 1.32 3.47 -13.21
N VAL A 119 0.94 2.71 -12.19
CA VAL A 119 -0.19 3.04 -11.32
C VAL A 119 0.08 4.33 -10.54
N TYR A 120 1.29 4.51 -10.01
CA TYR A 120 1.65 5.73 -9.26
C TYR A 120 1.69 6.95 -10.18
N GLU A 121 2.18 6.81 -11.42
CA GLU A 121 2.16 7.87 -12.41
C GLU A 121 0.72 8.29 -12.76
N GLY A 122 -0.16 7.30 -13.00
CA GLY A 122 -1.57 7.54 -13.29
C GLY A 122 -2.30 8.25 -12.15
N ILE A 123 -2.02 7.89 -10.90
CA ILE A 123 -2.59 8.57 -9.72
C ILE A 123 -2.10 10.02 -9.64
N LEU A 124 -0.82 10.28 -9.87
CA LEU A 124 -0.29 11.66 -9.86
C LEU A 124 -0.93 12.51 -10.96
N ASP A 125 -1.15 11.94 -12.15
CA ASP A 125 -1.83 12.63 -13.23
C ASP A 125 -3.31 12.92 -12.94
N GLN A 126 -4.00 12.05 -12.20
CA GLN A 126 -5.35 12.31 -11.70
C GLN A 126 -5.34 13.45 -10.67
N LEU A 127 -4.43 13.42 -9.71
CA LEU A 127 -4.32 14.44 -8.66
C LEU A 127 -3.92 15.83 -9.18
N ARG A 128 -3.31 15.92 -10.36
CA ARG A 128 -2.99 17.20 -11.03
C ARG A 128 -4.19 17.85 -11.73
N LYS A 129 -5.24 17.07 -12.02
CA LYS A 129 -6.45 17.52 -12.72
C LYS A 129 -7.54 17.99 -11.76
N VAL A 130 -7.35 17.78 -10.46
CA VAL A 130 -8.21 18.25 -9.35
C VAL A 130 -7.65 19.57 -8.84
#